data_AF-A0AAN6MBN4-F1
#
_entry.id   AF-A0AAN6MBN4-F1
#
_cell.length_a   1.000
_cell.length_b   1.000
_cell.length_c   1.000
_cell.angle_alpha   90.00
_cell.angle_beta   90.00
_cell.angle_gamma   90.00
#
_symmetry.space_group_name_H-M   'P 1'
#
loop_
_entity.id
_entity.type
_entity.pdbx_description
1 polymer ?
#
loop_
_entity_poly.entity_id
_entity_poly.type
_entity_poly.pdbx_seq_one_letter_code
_entity_poly.pdbx_strand_id
1 'polypeptide(L)'
;MSQRTLLVLSSVVLATIAPTSAKILSCADVGCPITAGTTATCTVVDHSFSAVGVAAIDSSVKGLSWVKAVGGERQGANDFLDQGIYLGRPDGFDFGSTGACALLFTQVSDMVRFGDLDPKGTEGVCSDAMTNACISALTDRAKKVDLKGLSGTAACAKLQSDFSNNPVDSACAAFAQASKWAGIEARALSGTGSPTPISTTQNTTSTCWPILPKTDDLTLVDSSNSTVSYL
;
A
#
# COMPACT_ATOMS: atom_id res chain seq x y z
N MET A 1 -45.43 -13.92 -30.07
CA MET A 1 -44.17 -14.02 -30.84
C MET A 1 -43.73 -12.59 -31.14
N SER A 2 -42.61 -12.02 -30.72
CA SER A 2 -41.35 -12.52 -30.16
C SER A 2 -40.78 -11.43 -29.24
N GLN A 3 -40.24 -11.85 -28.09
CA GLN A 3 -39.28 -11.06 -27.29
C GLN A 3 -38.07 -10.65 -28.15
N ARG A 4 -37.43 -9.53 -27.79
CA ARG A 4 -36.06 -9.57 -27.26
C ARG A 4 -35.73 -8.32 -26.46
N THR A 5 -35.03 -8.59 -25.37
CA THR A 5 -34.80 -7.79 -24.17
C THR A 5 -33.31 -7.43 -24.07
N LEU A 6 -33.06 -6.22 -23.56
CA LEU A 6 -31.90 -5.65 -22.84
C LEU A 6 -30.44 -5.71 -23.35
N LEU A 7 -29.85 -4.49 -23.33
CA LEU A 7 -28.64 -4.02 -22.61
C LEU A 7 -27.38 -4.90 -22.58
N VAL A 8 -26.23 -4.26 -22.78
CA VAL A 8 -25.19 -3.97 -21.75
C VAL A 8 -24.07 -3.21 -22.46
N LEU A 9 -23.56 -2.13 -21.88
CA LEU A 9 -22.16 -1.76 -22.07
C LEU A 9 -21.61 -1.23 -20.75
N SER A 10 -20.72 -2.07 -20.21
CA SER A 10 -20.15 -2.07 -18.87
C SER A 10 -19.64 -0.70 -18.43
N SER A 11 -20.10 -0.29 -17.25
CA SER A 11 -19.34 0.62 -16.39
C SER A 11 -18.06 -0.09 -15.98
N VAL A 12 -16.94 0.18 -16.64
CA VAL A 12 -15.62 -0.14 -16.08
C VAL A 12 -15.44 0.82 -14.90
N VAL A 13 -15.79 0.32 -13.72
CA VAL A 13 -15.43 0.96 -12.46
C VAL A 13 -13.92 0.82 -12.36
N LEU A 14 -13.17 1.91 -12.61
CA LEU A 14 -11.86 2.03 -11.99
C LEU A 14 -12.14 1.95 -10.49
N ALA A 15 -11.73 0.86 -9.84
CA ALA A 15 -11.75 0.75 -8.40
C ALA A 15 -10.82 1.85 -7.87
N THR A 16 -11.41 2.98 -7.47
CA THR A 16 -10.66 4.05 -6.82
C THR A 16 -10.37 3.56 -5.42
N ILE A 17 -9.09 3.33 -5.16
CA ILE A 17 -8.57 2.88 -3.88
C ILE A 17 -8.27 4.16 -3.10
N ALA A 18 -9.18 4.57 -2.22
CA ALA A 18 -8.88 5.59 -1.21
C ALA A 18 -8.52 4.90 0.10
N PRO A 19 -7.55 5.39 0.88
CA PRO A 19 -7.38 4.89 2.24
C PRO A 19 -8.66 5.19 3.03
N THR A 20 -9.16 4.20 3.76
CA THR A 20 -10.33 4.37 4.63
C THR A 20 -10.03 5.39 5.74
N SER A 21 -11.07 6.00 6.30
CA SER A 21 -10.98 6.66 7.62
C SER A 21 -10.94 5.64 8.77
N ALA A 22 -10.66 4.38 8.48
CA ALA A 22 -10.57 3.34 9.48
C ALA A 22 -9.19 3.37 10.13
N LYS A 23 -9.14 2.93 11.40
CA LYS A 23 -7.91 2.80 12.17
C LYS A 23 -6.91 1.94 11.41
N ILE A 24 -5.67 2.39 11.32
CA ILE A 24 -4.56 1.55 10.87
C ILE A 24 -4.33 0.48 11.94
N LEU A 25 -4.46 -0.77 11.53
CA LEU A 25 -4.32 -1.91 12.43
C LEU A 25 -2.84 -2.20 12.67
N SER A 26 -2.50 -2.49 13.92
CA SER A 26 -1.16 -2.86 14.36
C SER A 26 -0.93 -4.38 14.28
N CYS A 27 0.30 -4.82 14.56
CA CYS A 27 0.63 -6.23 14.81
C CYS A 27 -0.34 -6.91 15.79
N ALA A 28 -0.76 -6.22 16.86
CA ALA A 28 -1.65 -6.80 17.87
C ALA A 28 -3.06 -7.04 17.31
N ASP A 29 -3.57 -6.09 16.53
CA ASP A 29 -4.91 -6.16 15.93
C ASP A 29 -5.02 -7.29 14.90
N VAL A 30 -3.93 -7.57 14.16
CA VAL A 30 -3.87 -8.67 13.19
C VAL A 30 -3.29 -9.96 13.76
N GLY A 31 -3.06 -10.04 15.07
CA GLY A 31 -2.66 -11.29 15.73
C GLY A 31 -1.27 -11.79 15.33
N CYS A 32 -0.29 -10.90 15.16
CA CYS A 32 1.10 -11.30 14.97
C CYS A 32 1.62 -12.04 16.21
N PRO A 33 2.45 -13.09 16.06
CA PRO A 33 3.07 -13.79 17.18
C PRO A 33 3.88 -12.87 18.08
N ILE A 34 3.75 -13.06 19.40
CA ILE A 34 4.54 -12.36 20.42
C ILE A 34 5.31 -13.40 21.22
N THR A 35 6.64 -13.31 21.24
CA THR A 35 7.47 -14.10 22.15
C THR A 35 7.59 -13.37 23.49
N ALA A 36 7.48 -14.11 24.60
CA ALA A 36 7.53 -13.54 25.93
C ALA A 36 8.84 -12.76 26.16
N GLY A 37 8.73 -11.47 26.50
CA GLY A 37 9.88 -10.60 26.72
C GLY A 37 10.44 -9.91 25.47
N THR A 38 9.79 -10.05 24.29
CA THR A 38 10.21 -9.40 23.04
C THR A 38 9.07 -8.61 22.39
N THR A 39 9.39 -7.88 21.30
CA THR A 39 8.39 -7.29 20.41
C THR A 39 7.67 -8.37 19.58
N ALA A 40 6.48 -8.06 19.07
CA ALA A 40 5.80 -8.91 18.10
C ALA A 40 6.71 -9.15 16.89
N THR A 41 6.77 -10.38 16.40
CA THR A 41 7.54 -10.74 15.21
C THR A 41 6.62 -11.42 14.22
N CYS A 42 6.57 -10.88 13.01
CA CYS A 42 5.74 -11.35 11.91
C CYS A 42 6.65 -11.75 10.76
N THR A 43 6.84 -13.05 10.54
CA THR A 43 7.53 -13.56 9.37
C THR A 43 6.54 -13.84 8.26
N VAL A 44 6.72 -13.18 7.12
CA VAL A 44 6.00 -13.46 5.87
C VAL A 44 7.02 -14.00 4.88
N VAL A 45 6.89 -15.26 4.49
CA VAL A 45 7.87 -15.99 3.69
C VAL A 45 9.27 -15.96 4.33
N ASP A 46 10.25 -15.30 3.73
CA ASP A 46 11.64 -15.20 4.13
C ASP A 46 11.99 -13.85 4.79
N HIS A 47 10.98 -13.02 5.06
CA HIS A 47 11.14 -11.71 5.68
C HIS A 47 10.49 -11.63 7.06
N SER A 48 11.26 -11.24 8.07
CA SER A 48 10.80 -11.05 9.44
C SER A 48 10.65 -9.58 9.80
N PHE A 49 9.47 -9.19 10.27
CA PHE A 49 9.11 -7.82 10.59
C PHE A 49 8.76 -7.69 12.08
N SER A 50 9.22 -6.60 12.71
CA SER A 50 8.92 -6.28 14.11
C SER A 50 7.76 -5.29 14.26
N ALA A 51 7.40 -4.61 13.18
CA ALA A 51 6.27 -3.70 13.11
C ALA A 51 5.44 -3.93 11.84
N VAL A 52 4.12 -3.86 11.98
CA VAL A 52 3.16 -4.00 10.89
C VAL A 52 2.07 -2.95 11.07
N GLY A 53 1.75 -2.24 9.98
CA GLY A 53 0.59 -1.37 9.87
C GLY A 53 -0.30 -1.82 8.70
N VAL A 54 -1.60 -1.98 8.94
CA VAL A 54 -2.57 -2.41 7.93
C VAL A 54 -3.65 -1.34 7.75
N ALA A 55 -3.81 -0.85 6.53
CA ALA A 55 -4.83 0.12 6.16
C ALA A 55 -5.83 -0.51 5.20
N ALA A 56 -7.10 -0.56 5.59
CA ALA A 56 -8.15 -0.97 4.69
C ALA A 56 -8.32 0.05 3.56
N ILE A 57 -8.59 -0.47 2.37
CA ILE A 57 -8.85 0.31 1.17
C ILE A 57 -10.37 0.48 1.03
N ASP A 58 -10.84 1.72 0.94
CA ASP A 58 -12.23 1.98 0.59
C ASP A 58 -12.37 1.90 -0.92
N SER A 59 -13.07 0.85 -1.37
CA SER A 59 -13.40 0.67 -2.77
C SER A 59 -14.70 -0.14 -2.92
N SER A 60 -15.14 -0.28 -4.18
CA SER A 60 -16.22 -1.20 -4.55
C SER A 60 -15.88 -2.66 -4.28
N VAL A 61 -14.60 -3.01 -4.24
CA VAL A 61 -14.10 -4.35 -3.88
C VAL A 61 -13.80 -4.35 -2.38
N LYS A 62 -14.59 -5.11 -1.62
CA LYS A 62 -14.36 -5.28 -0.18
C LYS A 62 -13.21 -6.25 0.06
N GLY A 63 -12.48 -6.09 1.17
CA GLY A 63 -11.34 -6.94 1.56
C GLY A 63 -9.97 -6.46 1.03
N LEU A 64 -9.92 -5.42 0.21
CA LEU A 64 -8.64 -4.82 -0.18
C LEU A 64 -7.98 -4.11 1.02
N SER A 65 -6.69 -4.35 1.22
CA SER A 65 -5.90 -3.65 2.25
C SER A 65 -4.44 -3.47 1.85
N TRP A 66 -3.83 -2.38 2.30
CA TRP A 66 -2.38 -2.18 2.24
C TRP A 66 -1.75 -2.60 3.55
N VAL A 67 -0.61 -3.28 3.47
CA VAL A 67 0.24 -3.59 4.62
C VAL A 67 1.59 -2.92 4.40
N LYS A 68 2.07 -2.20 5.41
CA LYS A 68 3.48 -1.83 5.52
C LYS A 68 4.08 -2.61 6.68
N ALA A 69 5.10 -3.39 6.40
CA ALA A 69 5.83 -4.16 7.39
C ALA A 69 7.28 -3.67 7.44
N VAL A 70 7.80 -3.51 8.65
CA VAL A 70 9.16 -3.03 8.91
C VAL A 70 9.83 -3.96 9.88
N GLY A 71 11.03 -4.40 9.51
CA GLY A 71 11.91 -5.23 10.29
C GLY A 71 13.28 -4.59 10.34
N GLY A 72 14.10 -5.02 11.26
CA GLY A 72 15.49 -4.61 11.25
C GLY A 72 16.35 -5.48 12.11
N GLU A 73 17.60 -5.61 11.69
CA GLU A 73 18.64 -6.33 12.41
C GLU A 73 19.79 -5.36 12.69
N ARG A 74 20.28 -5.38 13.93
CA ARG A 74 21.46 -4.62 14.30
C ARG A 74 22.71 -5.48 14.08
N GLN A 75 23.59 -5.05 13.18
CA GLN A 75 24.88 -5.68 12.95
C GLN A 75 26.01 -4.71 13.33
N GLY A 76 26.53 -4.87 14.55
CA GLY A 76 27.58 -3.99 15.08
C GLY A 76 27.11 -2.54 15.26
N ALA A 77 27.70 -1.61 14.50
CA ALA A 77 27.36 -0.18 14.54
C ALA A 77 26.24 0.22 13.54
N ASN A 78 25.87 -0.70 12.64
CA ASN A 78 24.87 -0.46 11.61
C ASN A 78 23.54 -1.10 11.99
N ASP A 79 22.46 -0.38 11.72
CA ASP A 79 21.11 -0.95 11.72
C ASP A 79 20.69 -1.20 10.28
N PHE A 80 20.29 -2.44 9.98
CA PHE A 80 19.68 -2.81 8.71
C PHE A 80 18.19 -2.71 8.87
N LEU A 81 17.54 -1.99 7.97
CA LEU A 81 16.10 -1.80 7.95
C LEU A 81 15.54 -2.46 6.70
N ASP A 82 14.72 -3.48 6.93
CA ASP A 82 13.95 -4.18 5.91
C ASP A 82 12.52 -3.67 5.91
N GLN A 83 12.03 -3.29 4.74
CA GLN A 83 10.66 -2.86 4.54
C GLN A 83 9.98 -3.69 3.47
N GLY A 84 8.75 -4.10 3.74
CA GLY A 84 7.87 -4.74 2.77
C GLY A 84 6.54 -4.01 2.67
N ILE A 85 6.06 -3.81 1.46
CA ILE A 85 4.74 -3.26 1.16
C ILE A 85 3.94 -4.34 0.46
N TYR A 86 2.84 -4.75 1.10
CA TYR A 86 2.00 -5.85 0.61
C TYR A 86 0.59 -5.37 0.33
N LEU A 87 -0.06 -6.04 -0.63
CA LEU A 87 -1.46 -5.89 -0.93
C LEU A 87 -2.22 -7.13 -0.45
N GLY A 88 -3.15 -6.92 0.48
CA GLY A 88 -4.17 -7.88 0.85
C GLY A 88 -5.37 -7.78 -0.10
N ARG A 89 -5.88 -8.92 -0.55
CA ARG A 89 -7.06 -8.98 -1.43
C ARG A 89 -7.89 -10.24 -1.18
N PRO A 90 -9.20 -10.22 -1.45
CA PRO A 90 -10.01 -11.42 -1.33
C PRO A 90 -9.42 -12.60 -2.10
N ASP A 91 -9.53 -13.80 -1.54
CA ASP A 91 -9.05 -15.04 -2.18
C ASP A 91 -9.56 -15.15 -3.63
N GLY A 92 -8.63 -15.42 -4.55
CA GLY A 92 -8.91 -15.55 -5.97
C GLY A 92 -9.30 -14.26 -6.69
N PHE A 93 -9.28 -13.10 -6.04
CA PHE A 93 -9.55 -11.82 -6.70
C PHE A 93 -8.42 -11.43 -7.66
N ASP A 94 -8.78 -11.08 -8.89
CA ASP A 94 -7.84 -10.60 -9.90
C ASP A 94 -8.28 -9.22 -10.42
N PHE A 95 -7.30 -8.33 -10.58
CA PHE A 95 -7.50 -7.04 -11.22
C PHE A 95 -7.66 -7.16 -12.74
N GLY A 96 -7.40 -8.33 -13.33
CA GLY A 96 -7.61 -8.59 -14.75
C GLY A 96 -6.80 -7.64 -15.63
N SER A 97 -7.45 -7.01 -16.63
CA SER A 97 -6.82 -6.01 -17.51
C SER A 97 -7.19 -4.57 -17.14
N THR A 98 -7.53 -4.29 -15.87
CA THR A 98 -8.08 -2.98 -15.44
C THR A 98 -7.06 -1.84 -15.41
N GLY A 99 -5.78 -2.12 -15.64
CA GLY A 99 -4.73 -1.11 -15.54
C GLY A 99 -4.42 -0.73 -14.08
N ALA A 100 -4.73 -1.60 -13.12
CA ALA A 100 -4.53 -1.36 -11.69
C ALA A 100 -3.06 -1.08 -11.37
N CYS A 101 -2.85 -0.05 -10.55
CA CYS A 101 -1.54 0.49 -10.22
C CYS A 101 -1.45 0.91 -8.75
N ALA A 102 -0.29 0.68 -8.13
CA ALA A 102 0.10 1.28 -6.86
C ALA A 102 1.07 2.44 -7.12
N LEU A 103 0.84 3.57 -6.46
CA LEU A 103 1.80 4.68 -6.39
C LEU A 103 2.41 4.71 -4.99
N LEU A 104 3.73 4.71 -4.94
CA LEU A 104 4.54 4.72 -3.73
C LEU A 104 5.27 6.07 -3.65
N PHE A 105 5.07 6.77 -2.55
CA PHE A 105 5.73 8.04 -2.26
C PHE A 105 6.90 7.75 -1.33
N THR A 106 8.10 7.62 -1.89
CA THR A 106 9.31 7.21 -1.14
C THR A 106 10.06 8.40 -0.53
N GLN A 107 9.76 9.62 -0.96
CA GLN A 107 10.35 10.86 -0.43
C GLN A 107 9.25 11.84 -0.01
N VAL A 108 8.77 11.68 1.22
CA VAL A 108 7.81 12.58 1.87
C VAL A 108 8.49 13.41 2.96
N SER A 109 7.85 14.49 3.38
CA SER A 109 8.27 15.30 4.52
C SER A 109 8.07 14.55 5.84
N ASP A 110 8.90 14.83 6.85
CA ASP A 110 8.73 14.32 8.23
C ASP A 110 7.44 14.81 8.91
N MET A 111 6.75 15.77 8.27
CA MET A 111 5.39 16.17 8.65
C MET A 111 4.35 15.07 8.45
N VAL A 112 4.66 14.01 7.68
CA VAL A 112 3.82 12.81 7.59
C VAL A 112 4.02 11.98 8.87
N ARG A 113 3.24 12.28 9.91
CA ARG A 113 3.35 11.63 11.22
C ARG A 113 2.03 11.65 11.98
N PHE A 114 1.84 10.66 12.85
CA PHE A 114 0.69 10.60 13.75
C PHE A 114 0.94 11.47 14.99
N GLY A 115 0.41 12.69 14.99
CA GLY A 115 0.53 13.63 16.11
C GLY A 115 1.98 14.11 16.37
N ASP A 116 2.19 14.70 17.55
CA ASP A 116 3.47 15.32 17.95
C ASP A 116 4.38 14.40 18.79
N LEU A 117 3.99 13.15 19.01
CA LEU A 117 4.64 12.22 19.95
C LEU A 117 5.61 11.24 19.25
N ASP A 118 6.40 10.52 20.06
CA ASP A 118 7.34 9.49 19.60
C ASP A 118 6.67 8.51 18.61
N PRO A 119 7.16 8.39 17.36
CA PRO A 119 6.59 7.52 16.34
C PRO A 119 6.43 6.05 16.75
N LYS A 120 7.16 5.60 17.78
CA LYS A 120 7.19 4.19 18.21
C LYS A 120 5.90 3.71 18.90
N GLY A 121 4.99 4.60 19.26
CA GLY A 121 3.74 4.25 19.96
C GLY A 121 2.50 4.96 19.44
N THR A 122 2.58 5.60 18.27
CA THR A 122 1.47 6.37 17.73
C THR A 122 0.60 5.49 16.82
N GLU A 123 -0.69 5.54 17.06
CA GLU A 123 -1.72 4.87 16.26
C GLU A 123 -2.67 5.93 15.71
N GLY A 124 -3.31 5.67 14.57
CA GLY A 124 -4.25 6.60 13.99
C GLY A 124 -4.83 6.13 12.67
N VAL A 125 -5.45 7.06 11.97
CA VAL A 125 -5.95 6.89 10.60
C VAL A 125 -5.07 7.67 9.64
N CYS A 126 -5.10 7.38 8.33
CA CYS A 126 -4.27 8.09 7.35
C CYS A 126 -4.46 9.62 7.40
N SER A 127 -5.68 10.09 7.69
CA SER A 127 -5.97 11.52 7.78
C SER A 127 -5.31 12.21 8.97
N ASP A 128 -4.92 11.48 10.01
CA ASP A 128 -4.17 12.04 11.13
C ASP A 128 -2.73 12.35 10.72
N ALA A 129 -2.20 11.63 9.72
CA ALA A 129 -0.83 11.81 9.23
C ALA A 129 -0.68 12.86 8.13
N MET A 130 -1.67 12.99 7.23
CA MET A 130 -1.56 13.87 6.04
C MET A 130 -2.76 14.81 5.83
N THR A 131 -3.75 14.83 6.73
CA THR A 131 -5.06 15.48 6.56
C THR A 131 -5.96 14.86 5.49
N ASN A 132 -7.28 14.95 5.70
CA ASN A 132 -8.28 14.55 4.70
C ASN A 132 -8.18 15.36 3.39
N ALA A 133 -7.78 16.64 3.47
CA ALA A 133 -7.70 17.50 2.30
C ALA A 133 -6.61 17.05 1.33
N CYS A 134 -5.42 16.69 1.84
CA CYS A 134 -4.36 16.16 0.98
C CYS A 134 -4.74 14.79 0.40
N ILE A 135 -5.24 13.86 1.23
CA ILE A 135 -5.65 12.52 0.75
C ILE A 135 -6.70 12.62 -0.37
N SER A 136 -7.67 13.52 -0.20
CA SER A 136 -8.70 13.76 -1.23
C SER A 136 -8.09 14.34 -2.51
N ALA A 137 -7.18 15.31 -2.39
CA ALA A 137 -6.50 15.90 -3.55
C ALA A 137 -5.67 14.87 -4.34
N LEU A 138 -4.91 14.00 -3.65
CA LEU A 138 -4.16 12.90 -4.28
C LEU A 138 -5.11 11.95 -5.02
N THR A 139 -6.20 11.55 -4.35
CA THR A 139 -7.19 10.62 -4.93
C THR A 139 -7.87 11.23 -6.15
N ASP A 140 -8.26 12.51 -6.09
CA ASP A 140 -8.94 13.19 -7.19
C ASP A 140 -8.01 13.49 -8.35
N ARG A 141 -6.73 13.74 -8.10
CA ARG A 141 -5.71 13.83 -9.15
C ARG A 141 -5.58 12.50 -9.88
N ALA A 142 -5.42 11.39 -9.16
CA ALA A 142 -5.33 10.06 -9.76
C ALA A 142 -6.56 9.73 -10.63
N LYS A 143 -7.77 10.08 -10.19
CA LYS A 143 -9.02 9.90 -10.97
C LYS A 143 -9.08 10.70 -12.27
N LYS A 144 -8.39 11.83 -12.35
CA LYS A 144 -8.39 12.71 -13.54
C LYS A 144 -7.42 12.24 -14.61
N VAL A 145 -6.47 11.37 -14.27
CA VAL A 145 -5.56 10.80 -15.25
C VAL A 145 -6.31 9.81 -16.13
N ASP A 146 -6.32 10.04 -17.44
CA ASP A 146 -6.97 9.13 -18.38
C ASP A 146 -6.12 7.87 -18.61
N LEU A 147 -6.59 6.76 -18.04
CA LEU A 147 -5.96 5.44 -18.09
C LEU A 147 -6.71 4.46 -19.02
N LYS A 148 -7.76 4.91 -19.71
CA LYS A 148 -8.61 4.01 -20.50
C LYS A 148 -7.83 3.33 -21.61
N GLY A 149 -7.99 2.01 -21.71
CA GLY A 149 -7.35 1.19 -22.75
C GLY A 149 -5.85 0.99 -22.56
N LEU A 150 -5.26 1.46 -21.46
CA LEU A 150 -3.85 1.22 -21.15
C LEU A 150 -3.66 -0.12 -20.44
N SER A 151 -2.52 -0.77 -20.69
CA SER A 151 -2.05 -1.89 -19.87
C SER A 151 -1.67 -1.40 -18.46
N GLY A 152 -1.58 -2.31 -17.48
CA GLY A 152 -1.14 -1.98 -16.11
C GLY A 152 0.15 -1.18 -16.07
N THR A 153 1.17 -1.61 -16.82
CA THR A 153 2.46 -0.90 -16.90
C THR A 153 2.33 0.49 -17.50
N ALA A 154 1.57 0.65 -18.59
CA ALA A 154 1.37 1.95 -19.23
C ALA A 154 0.53 2.90 -18.38
N ALA A 155 -0.49 2.38 -17.70
CA ALA A 155 -1.31 3.13 -16.75
C ALA A 155 -0.46 3.63 -15.57
N CYS A 156 0.39 2.77 -15.02
CA CYS A 156 1.33 3.13 -13.97
C CYS A 156 2.34 4.19 -14.38
N ALA A 157 2.97 4.03 -15.55
CA ALA A 157 3.91 5.03 -16.06
C ALA A 157 3.25 6.39 -16.25
N LYS A 158 2.00 6.39 -16.74
CA LYS A 158 1.22 7.62 -16.91
C LYS A 158 0.88 8.28 -15.57
N LEU A 159 0.44 7.50 -14.58
CA LEU A 159 0.19 8.00 -13.23
C LEU A 159 1.46 8.56 -12.58
N GLN A 160 2.56 7.82 -12.61
CA GLN A 160 3.85 8.27 -12.06
C GLN A 160 4.30 9.58 -12.70
N SER A 161 4.21 9.67 -14.03
CA SER A 161 4.54 10.89 -14.77
C SER A 161 3.65 12.06 -14.37
N ASP A 162 2.33 11.85 -14.19
CA ASP A 162 1.44 12.91 -13.74
C ASP A 162 1.87 13.46 -12.38
N PHE A 163 2.08 12.58 -11.40
CA PHE A 163 2.46 12.95 -10.03
C PHE A 163 3.85 13.61 -9.94
N SER A 164 4.79 13.16 -10.76
CA SER A 164 6.18 13.66 -10.75
C SER A 164 6.34 14.99 -11.52
N ASN A 165 5.59 15.17 -12.62
CA ASN A 165 5.83 16.29 -13.53
C ASN A 165 4.98 17.53 -13.21
N ASN A 166 3.81 17.37 -12.60
CA ASN A 166 2.98 18.51 -12.20
C ASN A 166 3.24 18.92 -10.73
N PRO A 167 3.01 20.19 -10.37
CA PRO A 167 3.17 20.67 -8.99
C PRO A 167 2.41 19.84 -7.97
N VAL A 168 2.89 19.84 -6.72
CA VAL A 168 2.17 19.27 -5.58
C VAL A 168 0.86 20.01 -5.40
N ASP A 169 -0.21 19.26 -5.15
CA ASP A 169 -1.51 19.81 -4.82
C ASP A 169 -1.39 20.71 -3.57
N SER A 170 -2.00 21.89 -3.58
CA SER A 170 -1.82 22.88 -2.49
C SER A 170 -2.18 22.32 -1.11
N ALA A 171 -3.19 21.45 -1.04
CA ALA A 171 -3.58 20.75 0.18
C ALA A 171 -2.50 19.81 0.73
N CYS A 172 -1.54 19.41 -0.10
CA CYS A 172 -0.45 18.51 0.23
C CYS A 172 0.92 19.20 0.41
N ALA A 173 0.99 20.52 0.26
CA ALA A 173 2.27 21.25 0.21
C ALA A 173 3.17 21.02 1.43
N ALA A 174 2.59 20.82 2.62
CA ALA A 174 3.36 20.56 3.85
C ALA A 174 4.01 19.16 3.90
N PHE A 175 3.53 18.22 3.08
CA PHE A 175 3.95 16.82 3.10
C PHE A 175 4.94 16.48 1.98
N ALA A 176 5.16 17.38 1.04
CA ALA A 176 6.18 17.24 0.02
C ALA A 176 7.47 17.96 0.43
N GLN A 177 8.62 17.44 0.00
CA GLN A 177 9.92 18.05 0.25
C GLN A 177 10.23 19.21 -0.72
N ALA A 178 9.46 19.33 -1.81
CA ALA A 178 9.65 20.31 -2.86
C ALA A 178 8.32 20.72 -3.50
N SER A 179 8.36 21.61 -4.50
CA SER A 179 7.18 22.04 -5.28
C SER A 179 6.60 20.94 -6.18
N LYS A 180 7.29 19.81 -6.33
CA LYS A 180 6.85 18.58 -6.99
C LYS A 180 7.12 17.40 -6.08
N TRP A 181 6.36 16.32 -6.24
CA TRP A 181 6.67 15.08 -5.54
C TRP A 181 7.99 14.51 -6.05
N ALA A 182 8.93 14.25 -5.14
CA ALA A 182 10.12 13.48 -5.40
C ALA A 182 9.88 12.01 -5.00
N GLY A 183 10.64 11.08 -5.58
CA GLY A 183 10.55 9.66 -5.20
C GLY A 183 9.16 9.05 -5.43
N ILE A 184 8.53 9.33 -6.58
CA ILE A 184 7.30 8.61 -6.96
C ILE A 184 7.69 7.36 -7.73
N GLU A 185 7.24 6.23 -7.22
CA GLU A 185 7.40 4.94 -7.87
C GLU A 185 6.05 4.32 -8.15
N ALA A 186 5.85 3.77 -9.34
CA ALA A 186 4.65 3.05 -9.68
C ALA A 186 4.92 1.54 -9.81
N ARG A 187 3.96 0.73 -9.35
CA ARG A 187 3.98 -0.73 -9.49
C ARG A 187 2.67 -1.19 -10.11
N ALA A 188 2.76 -1.91 -11.22
CA ALA A 188 1.58 -2.49 -11.86
C ALA A 188 1.05 -3.63 -11.00
N LEU A 189 -0.25 -3.59 -10.69
CA LEU A 189 -0.95 -4.62 -9.92
C LEU A 189 -1.73 -5.58 -10.83
N SER A 190 -1.64 -5.39 -12.14
CA SER A 190 -2.36 -6.15 -13.15
C SER A 190 -1.54 -6.28 -14.43
N GLY A 191 -1.83 -7.33 -15.19
CA GLY A 191 -1.16 -7.62 -16.47
C GLY A 191 0.14 -8.41 -16.32
N THR A 192 0.78 -8.68 -17.46
CA THR A 192 2.00 -9.50 -17.51
C THR A 192 3.12 -8.88 -16.69
N GLY A 193 3.69 -9.66 -15.77
CA GLY A 193 4.80 -9.22 -14.91
C GLY A 193 4.37 -8.44 -13.67
N SER A 194 3.06 -8.30 -13.40
CA SER A 194 2.60 -7.80 -12.10
C SER A 194 2.91 -8.81 -10.97
N PRO A 195 3.09 -8.35 -9.73
CA PRO A 195 3.26 -9.24 -8.58
C PRO A 195 2.11 -10.23 -8.45
N THR A 196 2.43 -11.45 -8.01
CA THR A 196 1.43 -12.51 -7.76
C THR A 196 1.32 -12.79 -6.27
N PRO A 197 0.16 -13.27 -5.78
CA PRO A 197 0.03 -13.71 -4.40
C PRO A 197 1.12 -14.69 -4.00
N ILE A 198 1.49 -14.61 -2.74
CA ILE A 198 2.29 -15.61 -2.06
C ILE A 198 1.56 -16.95 -2.17
N SER A 199 2.20 -17.90 -2.83
CA SER A 199 1.64 -19.25 -3.00
C SER A 199 1.53 -19.99 -1.67
N THR A 200 0.69 -21.02 -1.62
CA THR A 200 0.58 -21.91 -0.45
C THR A 200 1.94 -22.50 -0.06
N THR A 201 2.79 -22.84 -1.03
CA THR A 201 4.14 -23.36 -0.78
C THR A 201 5.04 -22.32 -0.12
N GLN A 202 5.06 -21.08 -0.63
CA GLN A 202 5.84 -19.99 -0.02
C GLN A 202 5.33 -19.67 1.39
N ASN A 203 4.02 -19.76 1.61
CA ASN A 203 3.42 -19.48 2.91
C ASN A 203 3.85 -20.47 4.02
N THR A 204 4.43 -21.64 3.66
CA THR A 204 4.88 -22.62 4.67
C THR A 204 6.01 -22.11 5.56
N THR A 205 6.76 -21.08 5.15
CA THR A 205 7.81 -20.45 5.97
C THR A 205 7.33 -19.23 6.75
N SER A 206 6.09 -18.77 6.50
CA SER A 206 5.49 -17.66 7.24
C SER A 206 5.10 -18.09 8.65
N THR A 207 5.29 -17.20 9.62
CA THR A 207 4.80 -17.35 11.00
C THR A 207 3.58 -16.48 11.29
N CYS A 208 3.23 -15.57 10.37
CA CYS A 208 2.09 -14.67 10.47
C CYS A 208 1.46 -14.44 9.08
N TRP A 209 0.26 -13.83 9.09
CA TRP A 209 -0.39 -13.34 7.86
C TRP A 209 -0.99 -11.97 8.16
N PRO A 210 -0.30 -10.84 7.88
CA PRO A 210 -0.62 -9.52 8.43
C PRO A 210 -1.84 -8.82 7.77
N ILE A 211 -2.93 -9.54 7.51
CA ILE A 211 -4.20 -9.01 6.99
C ILE A 211 -5.40 -9.70 7.65
N LEU A 212 -6.60 -9.19 7.40
CA LEU A 212 -7.88 -9.80 7.82
C LEU A 212 -8.90 -9.77 6.67
N PRO A 213 -9.66 -10.87 6.44
CA PRO A 213 -9.52 -12.17 7.09
C PRO A 213 -8.21 -12.88 6.70
N LYS A 214 -7.80 -13.89 7.48
CA LYS A 214 -6.55 -14.64 7.24
C LYS A 214 -6.57 -15.52 5.97
N THR A 215 -7.76 -15.70 5.41
CA THR A 215 -7.99 -16.44 4.16
C THR A 215 -7.69 -15.63 2.91
N ASP A 216 -7.55 -14.31 3.04
CA ASP A 216 -7.29 -13.43 1.90
C ASP A 216 -5.87 -13.61 1.37
N ASP A 217 -5.69 -13.38 0.08
CA ASP A 217 -4.41 -13.39 -0.60
C ASP A 217 -3.52 -12.23 -0.10
N LEU A 218 -2.22 -12.50 0.05
CA LEU A 218 -1.21 -11.48 0.33
C LEU A 218 -0.18 -11.47 -0.79
N THR A 219 0.08 -10.30 -1.35
CA THR A 219 1.04 -10.10 -2.46
C THR A 219 2.11 -9.10 -2.06
N LEU A 220 3.38 -9.45 -2.18
CA LEU A 220 4.48 -8.48 -2.02
C LEU A 220 4.51 -7.56 -3.25
N VAL A 221 4.26 -6.27 -3.04
CA VAL A 221 4.22 -5.27 -4.13
C VAL A 221 5.56 -4.55 -4.26
N ASP A 222 6.20 -4.26 -3.14
CA ASP A 222 7.50 -3.60 -3.12
C ASP A 222 8.28 -3.95 -1.85
N SER A 223 9.60 -3.95 -1.93
CA SER A 223 10.48 -4.19 -0.79
C SER A 223 11.75 -3.35 -0.91
N SER A 224 12.27 -2.89 0.23
CA SER A 224 13.55 -2.20 0.27
C SER A 224 14.37 -2.63 1.47
N ASN A 225 15.69 -2.66 1.30
CA ASN A 225 16.66 -2.83 2.38
C ASN A 225 17.52 -1.57 2.43
N SER A 226 17.74 -1.04 3.63
CA SER A 226 18.59 0.14 3.83
C SER A 226 19.50 -0.05 5.04
N THR A 227 20.69 0.54 4.99
CA THR A 227 21.62 0.57 6.11
C THR A 227 21.60 1.96 6.73
N VAL A 228 21.30 2.04 8.01
CA VAL A 228 21.40 3.25 8.82
C VAL A 228 22.70 3.17 9.63
N SER A 229 23.63 4.07 9.33
CA SER A 229 24.87 4.23 10.09
C SER A 229 24.75 5.45 11.00
N TYR A 230 24.97 5.26 12.30
CA TYR A 230 25.11 6.36 13.24
C TYR A 230 26.58 6.78 13.24
N LEU A 231 26.91 7.81 12.46
CA LEU A 231 28.19 8.52 12.54
C LEU A 231 28.10 9.63 13.59
#